data_AF-A0A259PHF0-F1
#
_entry.id   AF-A0A259PHF0-F1
#
_cell.length_a   1.000
_cell.length_b   1.000
_cell.length_c   1.000
_cell.angle_alpha   90.00
_cell.angle_beta   90.00
_cell.angle_gamma   90.00
#
_symmetry.space_group_name_H-M   'P 1'
#
loop_
_entity.id
_entity.type
_entity.pdbx_description
1 polymer ?
#
loop_
_entity_poly.entity_id
_entity_poly.type
_entity_poly.pdbx_seq_one_letter_code
_entity_poly.pdbx_strand_id
1 'polypeptide(L)'
;KTMQKIVIGPALSPASREQITRWLTDNKTGDKKLRAGLPAGWRAGDKTGGGGHGTNNDIAVLWPPGRAPVLVASYLTQTSDDLGVRDRAIAEVGRLVVGLVTVGGA
;
A
#
# COMPACT_ATOMS: atom_id res chain seq x y z
N LYS A 1 -8.48 4.55 -10.39
CA LYS A 1 -7.31 4.74 -11.31
C LYS A 1 -6.41 5.93 -10.95
N THR A 2 -6.73 6.77 -9.95
CA THR A 2 -5.95 7.98 -9.62
C THR A 2 -4.49 7.69 -9.27
N MET A 3 -4.24 6.76 -8.33
CA MET A 3 -2.87 6.39 -7.95
C MET A 3 -2.04 5.89 -9.12
N GLN A 4 -2.64 5.07 -10.00
CA GLN A 4 -1.99 4.63 -11.23
C GLN A 4 -1.55 5.81 -12.10
N LYS A 5 -2.43 6.79 -12.31
CA LYS A 5 -2.13 7.98 -13.13
C LYS A 5 -1.03 8.85 -12.52
N ILE A 6 -1.03 9.01 -11.19
CA ILE A 6 -0.11 9.89 -10.46
C ILE A 6 1.28 9.28 -10.31
N VAL A 7 1.35 7.99 -9.95
CA VAL A 7 2.60 7.34 -9.53
C VAL A 7 3.28 6.58 -10.68
N ILE A 8 2.51 6.10 -11.67
CA ILE A 8 3.03 5.26 -12.76
C ILE A 8 2.81 5.95 -14.12
N GLY A 9 1.62 6.50 -14.33
CA GLY A 9 1.17 7.09 -15.59
C GLY A 9 1.63 8.53 -15.82
N PRO A 10 1.32 9.11 -17.00
CA PRO A 10 1.87 10.38 -17.47
C PRO A 10 1.22 11.63 -16.88
N ALA A 11 0.38 11.52 -15.84
CA ALA A 11 -0.39 12.68 -15.35
C ALA A 11 0.46 13.76 -14.68
N LEU A 12 1.65 13.39 -14.20
CA LEU A 12 2.64 14.30 -13.63
C LEU A 12 3.91 14.32 -14.49
N SER A 13 4.59 15.47 -14.49
CA SER A 13 5.97 15.58 -14.99
C SER A 13 6.88 14.55 -14.31
N PRO A 14 7.99 14.14 -14.96
CA PRO A 14 8.90 13.17 -14.36
C PRO A 14 9.38 13.57 -12.95
N ALA A 15 9.79 14.83 -12.76
CA ALA A 15 10.24 15.35 -11.47
C ALA A 15 9.15 15.31 -10.39
N SER A 16 7.92 15.71 -10.72
CA SER A 16 6.79 15.66 -9.76
C SER A 16 6.39 14.22 -9.42
N ARG A 17 6.46 13.29 -10.38
CA ARG A 17 6.21 11.86 -10.15
C ARG A 17 7.26 11.24 -9.23
N GLU A 18 8.53 11.61 -9.44
CA GLU A 18 9.61 11.18 -8.57
C GLU A 18 9.42 11.71 -7.14
N GLN A 19 9.03 12.99 -7.00
CA GLN A 19 8.79 13.60 -5.70
C GLN A 19 7.65 12.92 -4.93
N ILE A 20 6.49 12.71 -5.56
CA ILE A 20 5.38 12.03 -4.89
C ILE A 20 5.74 10.58 -4.55
N THR A 21 6.51 9.90 -5.41
CA THR A 21 7.00 8.54 -5.14
C THR A 21 7.89 8.52 -3.90
N ARG A 22 8.84 9.47 -3.79
CA ARG A 22 9.70 9.62 -2.60
C ARG A 22 8.88 9.84 -1.32
N TRP A 23 7.94 10.79 -1.35
CA TRP A 23 7.08 11.04 -0.19
C TRP A 23 6.28 9.80 0.24
N LEU A 24 5.75 9.04 -0.72
CA LEU A 24 5.02 7.80 -0.43
C LEU A 24 5.95 6.72 0.14
N THR A 25 7.16 6.54 -0.40
CA THR A 25 8.12 5.54 0.12
C THR A 25 8.64 5.93 1.50
N ASP A 26 8.82 7.22 1.77
CA ASP A 26 9.36 7.71 3.03
C ASP A 26 8.29 7.83 4.14
N ASN A 27 7.02 7.53 3.83
CA ASN A 27 5.94 7.53 4.81
C ASN A 27 6.29 6.69 6.05
N LYS A 28 5.93 7.20 7.23
CA LYS A 28 6.23 6.57 8.54
C LYS A 28 4.99 6.00 9.23
N THR A 29 3.79 6.27 8.71
CA THR A 29 2.54 5.83 9.34
C THR A 29 2.04 4.47 8.87
N GLY A 30 2.66 3.91 7.82
CA GLY A 30 2.23 2.66 7.15
C GLY A 30 2.90 1.38 7.65
N ASP A 31 3.89 1.48 8.54
CA ASP A 31 4.77 0.35 8.88
C ASP A 31 4.03 -0.85 9.50
N LYS A 32 2.89 -0.63 10.16
CA LYS A 32 2.04 -1.69 10.75
C LYS A 32 0.90 -2.15 9.84
N LYS A 33 0.77 -1.60 8.64
CA LYS A 33 -0.36 -1.83 7.71
C LYS A 33 0.09 -2.69 6.52
N LEU A 34 -0.15 -2.29 5.27
CA LEU A 34 0.16 -3.11 4.10
C LEU A 34 1.64 -3.53 4.09
N ARG A 35 2.55 -2.63 4.50
CA ARG A 35 3.99 -2.89 4.59
C ARG A 35 4.35 -4.08 5.48
N ALA A 36 3.62 -4.27 6.59
CA ALA A 36 3.89 -5.34 7.54
C ALA A 36 3.65 -6.74 6.95
N GLY A 37 2.86 -6.84 5.88
CA GLY A 37 2.60 -8.10 5.17
C GLY A 37 3.60 -8.41 4.05
N LEU A 38 4.55 -7.51 3.75
CA LEU A 38 5.47 -7.66 2.62
C LEU A 38 6.77 -8.36 3.06
N PRO A 39 7.34 -9.26 2.23
CA PRO A 39 8.65 -9.83 2.49
C PRO A 39 9.76 -8.80 2.24
N ALA A 40 10.96 -9.10 2.73
CA ALA A 40 12.15 -8.30 2.46
C ALA A 40 12.38 -8.12 0.94
N GLY A 41 12.92 -6.96 0.56
CA GLY A 41 13.22 -6.61 -0.83
C GLY A 41 12.05 -6.02 -1.62
N TRP A 42 10.82 -6.08 -1.10
CA TRP A 42 9.70 -5.35 -1.68
C TRP A 42 9.77 -3.89 -1.27
N ARG A 43 9.87 -3.00 -2.26
CA ARG A 43 9.71 -1.56 -2.01
C ARG A 43 8.22 -1.23 -1.99
N ALA A 44 7.81 -0.37 -1.06
CA ALA A 44 6.43 0.10 -0.95
C ALA A 44 6.40 1.61 -0.77
N GLY A 45 5.41 2.25 -1.39
CA GLY A 45 5.06 3.64 -1.14
C GLY A 45 3.58 3.74 -0.89
N ASP A 46 3.19 4.35 0.22
CA ASP A 46 1.81 4.30 0.70
C ASP A 46 1.36 5.60 1.37
N LYS A 47 0.04 5.70 1.53
CA LYS A 47 -0.55 6.67 2.43
C LYS A 47 -1.67 6.04 3.23
N THR A 48 -1.54 6.16 4.55
CA THR A 48 -2.55 5.69 5.49
C THR A 48 -3.65 6.72 5.76
N GLY A 49 -4.81 6.24 6.21
CA GLY A 49 -5.89 7.04 6.79
C GLY A 49 -6.52 6.29 7.97
N GLY A 50 -7.06 7.04 8.93
CA GLY A 50 -7.80 6.48 10.07
C GLY A 50 -8.79 7.52 10.57
N GLY A 51 -9.83 7.08 11.27
CA GLY A 51 -10.87 7.99 11.76
C GLY A 51 -11.94 7.29 12.59
N GLY A 52 -13.06 8.00 12.80
CA GLY A 52 -14.22 7.49 13.53
C GLY A 52 -14.83 6.23 12.91
N HIS A 53 -15.80 5.63 13.61
CA HIS A 53 -16.51 4.42 13.19
C HIS A 53 -15.57 3.23 12.91
N GLY A 54 -14.48 3.10 13.68
CA GLY A 54 -13.51 2.02 13.48
C GLY A 54 -12.71 2.12 12.18
N THR A 55 -12.69 3.28 11.50
CA THR A 55 -12.05 3.40 10.19
C THR A 55 -10.53 3.26 10.24
N ASN A 56 -9.97 2.46 9.33
CA ASN A 56 -8.53 2.30 9.13
C ASN A 56 -8.24 1.90 7.68
N ASN A 57 -7.38 2.64 6.99
CA ASN A 57 -7.15 2.48 5.55
C ASN A 57 -5.66 2.60 5.22
N ASP A 58 -5.28 2.00 4.09
CA ASP A 58 -3.96 2.13 3.50
C ASP A 58 -4.02 1.92 1.98
N ILE A 59 -3.44 2.85 1.21
CA ILE A 59 -3.32 2.72 -0.25
C ILE A 59 -1.84 2.73 -0.60
N ALA A 60 -1.38 1.69 -1.28
CA ALA A 60 0.02 1.50 -1.61
C ALA A 60 0.26 1.20 -3.09
N VAL A 61 1.40 1.67 -3.58
CA VAL A 61 2.11 1.10 -4.72
C VAL A 61 3.20 0.18 -4.18
N LEU A 62 3.23 -1.05 -4.69
CA LEU A 62 4.17 -2.09 -4.32
C LEU A 62 5.06 -2.39 -5.52
N TRP A 63 6.36 -2.49 -5.32
CA TRP A 63 7.32 -2.88 -6.35
C TRP A 63 7.94 -4.23 -5.97
N PRO A 64 7.40 -5.35 -6.48
CA PRO A 64 8.03 -6.65 -6.33
C PRO A 64 9.34 -6.69 -7.14
N PRO A 65 10.40 -7.37 -6.65
CA PRO A 65 11.62 -7.58 -7.41
C PRO A 65 11.33 -8.24 -8.77
N GLY A 66 11.87 -7.66 -9.85
CA GLY A 66 11.79 -8.23 -11.20
C GLY A 66 10.39 -8.25 -11.84
N ARG A 67 9.40 -7.54 -11.28
CA ARG A 67 8.03 -7.50 -11.81
C ARG A 67 7.50 -6.06 -11.91
N ALA A 68 6.39 -5.91 -12.64
CA ALA A 68 5.67 -4.65 -12.71
C ALA A 68 5.10 -4.24 -11.35
N PRO A 69 4.93 -2.93 -11.08
CA PRO A 69 4.33 -2.46 -9.83
C PRO A 69 2.87 -2.89 -9.68
N VAL A 70 2.43 -3.11 -8.44
CA VAL A 70 1.05 -3.46 -8.08
C VAL A 70 0.46 -2.35 -7.23
N LEU A 71 -0.81 -2.01 -7.47
CA LEU A 71 -1.54 -1.03 -6.68
C LEU A 71 -2.56 -1.74 -5.79
N VAL A 72 -2.54 -1.41 -4.51
CA VAL A 72 -3.44 -1.97 -3.49
C VAL A 72 -4.14 -0.81 -2.79
N ALA A 73 -5.46 -0.92 -2.64
CA ALA A 73 -6.25 0.00 -1.85
C ALA A 73 -7.04 -0.81 -0.82
N SER A 74 -6.70 -0.68 0.45
CA SER A 74 -7.35 -1.37 1.55
C SER A 74 -8.11 -0.36 2.42
N TYR A 75 -9.40 -0.60 2.59
CA TYR A 75 -10.30 0.24 3.37
C TYR A 75 -11.07 -0.62 4.35
N LEU A 76 -11.07 -0.22 5.62
CA LEU A 76 -11.83 -0.85 6.69
C LEU A 76 -12.61 0.23 7.43
N THR A 77 -13.87 -0.04 7.72
CA THR A 77 -14.75 0.85 8.50
C THR A 77 -15.83 0.02 9.18
N GLN A 78 -16.64 0.65 10.03
CA GLN A 78 -17.78 0.05 10.74
C GLN A 78 -17.40 -1.16 11.60
N THR A 79 -16.28 -1.07 12.32
CA THR A 79 -15.87 -2.07 13.31
C THR A 79 -15.69 -1.43 14.69
N SER A 80 -15.93 -2.23 15.74
CA SER A 80 -15.60 -1.89 17.13
C SER A 80 -14.18 -2.34 17.53
N ASP A 81 -13.44 -2.99 16.62
CA ASP A 81 -12.11 -3.52 16.89
C ASP A 81 -11.08 -2.42 17.17
N ASP A 82 -10.14 -2.73 18.06
CA ASP A 82 -9.04 -1.82 18.38
C ASP A 82 -8.12 -1.56 17.18
N LEU A 83 -7.26 -0.55 17.28
CA LEU A 83 -6.35 -0.18 16.19
C LEU A 83 -5.37 -1.30 15.80
N GLY A 84 -4.90 -2.10 16.77
CA GLY A 84 -3.95 -3.17 16.51
C GLY A 84 -4.57 -4.34 15.75
N VAL A 85 -5.82 -4.69 16.03
CA VAL A 85 -6.60 -5.67 15.25
C VAL A 85 -6.79 -5.16 13.82
N ARG A 86 -7.18 -3.89 13.66
CA ARG A 86 -7.38 -3.27 12.35
C ARG A 86 -6.08 -3.17 11.54
N ASP A 87 -4.95 -2.86 12.18
CA ASP A 87 -3.64 -2.85 11.55
C ASP A 87 -3.25 -4.25 11.05
N ARG A 88 -3.43 -5.28 11.88
CA ARG A 88 -3.19 -6.68 11.49
C ARG A 88 -4.07 -7.12 10.32
N ALA A 89 -5.34 -6.71 10.30
CA ALA A 89 -6.24 -7.00 9.18
C ALA A 89 -5.72 -6.39 7.85
N ILE A 90 -5.22 -5.15 7.88
CA ILE A 90 -4.63 -4.52 6.69
C ILE A 90 -3.28 -5.17 6.32
N ALA A 91 -2.45 -5.54 7.29
CA ALA A 91 -1.22 -6.28 7.03
C ALA A 91 -1.48 -7.64 6.35
N GLU A 92 -2.54 -8.33 6.76
CA GLU A 92 -2.96 -9.59 6.15
C GLU A 92 -3.34 -9.41 4.67
N VAL A 93 -3.99 -8.29 4.30
CA VAL A 93 -4.21 -7.94 2.89
C VAL A 93 -2.89 -7.82 2.14
N GLY A 94 -1.87 -7.19 2.74
CA GLY A 94 -0.52 -7.11 2.16
C GLY A 94 0.08 -8.49 1.89
N ARG A 95 -0.04 -9.42 2.86
CA ARG A 95 0.43 -10.80 2.73
C ARG A 95 -0.29 -11.57 1.62
N LEU A 96 -1.61 -11.41 1.50
CA LEU A 96 -2.41 -12.06 0.45
C LEU A 96 -2.02 -11.57 -0.95
N VAL A 97 -1.73 -10.26 -1.09
CA VAL A 97 -1.23 -9.70 -2.36
C VAL A 97 0.09 -10.34 -2.78
N VAL A 98 1.02 -10.58 -1.84
CA VAL A 98 2.29 -11.26 -2.15
C VAL A 98 2.02 -12.65 -2.73
N GLY A 99 1.09 -13.42 -2.15
CA GLY A 99 0.69 -14.73 -2.68
C GLY A 99 0.15 -14.64 -4.12
N LEU A 100 -0.73 -13.68 -4.40
CA LEU A 100 -1.32 -13.50 -5.74
C LEU A 100 -0.26 -13.12 -6.79
N VAL A 101 0.72 -12.28 -6.42
CA VAL A 101 1.74 -11.76 -7.34
C VAL A 101 2.87 -12.77 -7.58
N THR A 102 3.19 -13.59 -6.58
CA THR A 102 4.29 -14.57 -6.67
C THR A 102 3.86 -15.89 -7.30
N VAL A 103 2.62 -16.33 -7.08
CA VAL A 103 2.10 -17.59 -7.64
C VAL A 103 1.55 -17.39 -9.06
N GLY A 104 1.01 -16.22 -9.41
CA GLY A 104 0.40 -15.93 -10.72
C GLY A 104 1.38 -15.55 -11.84
N GLY A 105 2.62 -16.04 -11.78
CA GLY A 105 3.72 -15.64 -12.66
C GLY A 105 4.32 -16.75 -13.50
N ALA A 106 3.54 -17.79 -13.81
CA ALA A 106 3.84 -18.81 -14.81
C ALA A 106 3.04 -18.55 -16.08
#